data_AF-A0A084XUP1-F1
#
_entry.id   AF-A0A084XUP1-F1
#
_cell.length_a   1.000
_cell.length_b   1.000
_cell.length_c   1.000
_cell.angle_alpha   90.00
_cell.angle_beta   90.00
_cell.angle_gamma   90.00
#
_symmetry.space_group_name_H-M   'P 1'
#
loop_
_entity.id
_entity.type
_entity.pdbx_description
1 polymer ?
#
loop_
_entity_poly.entity_id
_entity_poly.type
_entity_poly.pdbx_seq_one_letter_code
_entity_poly.pdbx_strand_id
1 'polypeptide(L)'
;MPLTYTYHDKYLAPLVAAEVETRAAADVATLGTFPAEWVERLTVVRSYVLTCMESQKAPDDLFTAKLAIYRKEFDALLPQARAAQVAADAASGTAPSGGSSWASVELTRS
;
A
#
# COMPACT_ATOMS: atom_id res chain seq x y z
N MET A 1 -14.15 18.34 -0.04
CA MET A 1 -13.57 17.72 1.17
C MET A 1 -12.08 18.07 1.22
N PRO A 2 -11.49 18.35 2.39
CA PRO A 2 -10.03 18.53 2.48
C PRO A 2 -9.31 17.20 2.21
N LEU A 3 -8.07 17.28 1.73
CA LEU A 3 -7.21 16.11 1.57
C LEU A 3 -6.78 15.59 2.96
N THR A 4 -6.73 14.26 3.09
CA THR A 4 -6.39 13.57 4.33
C THR A 4 -4.88 13.44 4.47
N TYR A 5 -4.19 13.13 3.38
CA TYR A 5 -2.76 12.84 3.38
C TYR A 5 -1.92 14.00 2.87
N THR A 6 -0.64 14.00 3.26
CA THR A 6 0.32 15.01 2.80
C THR A 6 0.93 14.60 1.46
N TYR A 7 0.82 15.47 0.48
CA TYR A 7 1.39 15.27 -0.85
C TYR A 7 2.73 16.00 -0.97
N HIS A 8 3.81 15.23 -1.13
CA HIS A 8 5.18 15.77 -1.19
C HIS A 8 5.59 16.26 -2.59
N ASP A 9 4.99 15.72 -3.65
CA ASP A 9 5.23 16.21 -5.00
C ASP A 9 4.51 17.56 -5.21
N LYS A 10 5.28 18.66 -5.21
CA LYS A 10 4.75 20.02 -5.36
C LYS A 10 4.04 20.28 -6.69
N TYR A 11 4.33 19.49 -7.72
CA TYR A 11 3.73 19.65 -9.05
C TYR A 11 2.38 18.95 -9.13
N LEU A 12 2.27 17.76 -8.56
CA LEU A 12 1.02 17.00 -8.54
C LEU A 12 0.10 17.36 -7.36
N ALA A 13 0.64 17.80 -6.23
CA ALA A 13 -0.14 18.19 -5.06
C ALA A 13 -1.34 19.12 -5.36
N PRO A 14 -1.21 20.20 -6.16
CA PRO A 14 -2.36 21.05 -6.50
C PRO A 14 -3.36 20.41 -7.46
N LEU A 15 -2.99 19.31 -8.13
CA LEU A 15 -3.83 18.58 -9.09
C LEU A 15 -4.58 17.42 -8.43
N VAL A 16 -4.18 16.97 -7.24
CA VAL A 16 -4.87 15.90 -6.54
C VAL A 16 -6.19 16.41 -5.95
N ALA A 17 -7.30 15.88 -6.47
CA ALA A 17 -8.63 16.14 -5.93
C ALA A 17 -8.99 15.15 -4.81
N ALA A 18 -9.89 15.53 -3.92
CA ALA A 18 -10.33 14.68 -2.81
C ALA A 18 -11.03 13.39 -3.29
N GLU A 19 -11.70 13.45 -4.44
CA GLU A 19 -12.32 12.32 -5.12
C GLU A 19 -11.28 11.33 -5.65
N VAL A 20 -10.09 11.81 -6.02
CA VAL A 20 -8.96 10.96 -6.44
C VAL A 20 -8.38 10.24 -5.23
N GLU A 21 -8.16 10.94 -4.11
CA GLU A 21 -7.70 10.34 -2.87
C GLU A 21 -8.66 9.26 -2.36
N THR A 22 -9.96 9.52 -2.41
CA THR A 22 -10.99 8.56 -1.99
C THR A 22 -10.94 7.29 -2.85
N ARG A 23 -10.80 7.44 -4.18
CA ARG A 23 -10.65 6.31 -5.11
C ARG A 23 -9.35 5.55 -4.87
N ALA A 24 -8.24 6.25 -4.65
CA ALA A 24 -6.95 5.65 -4.33
C ALA A 24 -7.01 4.83 -3.02
N ALA A 25 -7.68 5.34 -1.99
CA ALA A 25 -7.86 4.63 -0.73
C ALA A 25 -8.70 3.35 -0.92
N ALA A 26 -9.77 3.42 -1.73
CA ALA A 26 -10.59 2.25 -2.06
C ALA A 26 -9.82 1.19 -2.87
N ASP A 27 -8.98 1.63 -3.81
CA ASP A 27 -8.09 0.74 -4.57
C ASP A 27 -7.12 0.01 -3.62
N VAL A 28 -6.48 0.73 -2.70
CA VAL A 28 -5.57 0.14 -1.71
C VAL A 28 -6.30 -0.84 -0.78
N ALA A 29 -7.51 -0.48 -0.33
CA ALA A 29 -8.33 -1.37 0.49
C ALA A 29 -8.71 -2.67 -0.26
N THR A 30 -8.85 -2.62 -1.59
CA THR A 30 -9.12 -3.81 -2.42
C THR A 30 -7.90 -4.74 -2.50
N LEU A 31 -6.69 -4.21 -2.34
CA LEU A 31 -5.45 -5.01 -2.37
C LEU A 31 -5.21 -5.80 -1.08
N GLY A 32 -5.88 -5.42 0.00
CA GLY A 32 -5.84 -6.09 1.30
C GLY A 32 -5.70 -5.12 2.46
N THR A 33 -5.51 -5.68 3.65
CA THR A 33 -5.21 -4.93 4.87
C THR A 33 -3.71 -4.73 4.99
N PHE A 34 -3.30 -3.50 5.31
CA PHE A 34 -1.91 -3.16 5.59
C PHE A 34 -1.85 -2.31 6.86
N PRO A 35 -0.66 -2.19 7.48
CA PRO A 35 -0.47 -1.24 8.57
C PRO A 35 -0.74 0.20 8.11
N ALA A 36 -1.18 1.07 9.03
CA ALA A 36 -1.66 2.41 8.71
C ALA A 36 -0.64 3.26 7.95
N GLU A 37 0.65 3.17 8.30
CA GLU A 37 1.71 3.90 7.60
C GLU A 37 1.89 3.44 6.16
N TRP A 38 1.62 2.17 5.86
CA TRP A 38 1.68 1.63 4.50
C TRP A 38 0.45 1.99 3.70
N VAL A 39 -0.73 2.00 4.33
CA VAL A 39 -1.97 2.46 3.69
C VAL A 39 -1.83 3.91 3.25
N GLU A 40 -1.32 4.79 4.10
CA GLU A 40 -1.05 6.19 3.76
C GLU A 40 -0.13 6.30 2.53
N ARG A 41 1.05 5.65 2.58
CA ARG A 41 2.04 5.71 1.49
C ARG A 41 1.49 5.16 0.18
N LEU A 42 0.83 4.01 0.21
CA LEU A 42 0.24 3.40 -0.98
C LEU A 42 -0.88 4.27 -1.55
N THR A 43 -1.69 4.89 -0.69
CA THR A 43 -2.77 5.78 -1.12
C THR A 43 -2.21 7.03 -1.80
N VAL A 44 -1.19 7.67 -1.23
CA VAL A 44 -0.54 8.85 -1.83
C VAL A 44 0.03 8.53 -3.21
N VAL A 45 0.79 7.44 -3.35
CA VAL A 45 1.37 7.04 -4.64
C VAL A 45 0.27 6.68 -5.64
N ARG A 46 -0.79 5.99 -5.20
CA ARG A 46 -1.92 5.65 -6.05
C ARG A 46 -2.69 6.89 -6.53
N SER A 47 -2.88 7.89 -5.67
CA SER A 47 -3.45 9.19 -6.03
C SER A 47 -2.63 9.88 -7.11
N TYR A 48 -1.29 9.83 -7.04
CA TYR A 48 -0.44 10.38 -8.11
C TYR A 48 -0.62 9.65 -9.44
N VAL A 49 -0.69 8.31 -9.43
CA VAL A 49 -0.93 7.53 -10.64
C VAL A 49 -2.27 7.93 -11.27
N LEU A 50 -3.34 8.01 -10.48
CA LEU A 50 -4.67 8.40 -10.97
C LEU A 50 -4.66 9.84 -11.51
N THR A 51 -4.07 10.78 -10.77
CA THR A 51 -3.98 12.19 -11.18
C THR A 51 -3.20 12.34 -12.50
N CYS A 52 -2.10 11.61 -12.67
CA CYS A 52 -1.35 11.59 -13.93
C CYS A 52 -2.17 10.98 -15.07
N MET A 53 -2.94 9.91 -14.83
CA MET A 53 -3.82 9.30 -15.84
C MET A 53 -4.93 10.25 -16.29
N GLU A 54 -5.51 11.01 -15.36
CA GLU A 54 -6.56 12.00 -15.66
C GLU A 54 -6.01 13.26 -16.35
N SER A 55 -4.76 13.64 -16.04
CA SER A 55 -4.11 14.82 -16.60
C SER A 55 -3.37 14.56 -17.91
N GLN A 56 -3.17 13.30 -18.29
CA GLN A 56 -2.46 12.93 -19.51
C GLN A 56 -3.26 13.33 -20.76
N LYS A 57 -2.76 14.31 -21.50
CA LYS A 57 -3.35 14.76 -22.77
C LYS A 57 -2.62 14.24 -24.00
N ALA A 58 -1.35 13.86 -23.85
CA ALA A 58 -0.50 13.35 -24.90
C ALA A 58 0.42 12.24 -24.37
N PRO A 59 0.83 11.28 -25.22
CA PRO A 59 1.70 10.18 -24.80
C PRO A 59 3.10 10.64 -24.38
N ASP A 60 3.62 11.76 -24.91
CA ASP A 60 4.96 12.29 -24.57
C ASP A 60 4.94 13.43 -23.53
N ASP A 61 3.86 13.56 -22.75
CA ASP A 61 3.80 14.59 -21.71
C ASP A 61 4.61 14.20 -20.46
N LEU A 62 4.98 15.20 -19.65
CA LEU A 62 5.65 15.03 -18.36
C LEU A 62 4.84 14.14 -17.40
N PHE A 63 3.51 14.13 -17.53
CA PHE A 63 2.64 13.21 -16.82
C PHE A 63 2.90 11.75 -17.16
N THR A 64 3.26 11.41 -18.41
CA THR A 64 3.62 10.04 -18.79
C THR A 64 4.91 9.60 -18.11
N ALA A 65 5.92 10.47 -18.10
CA ALA A 65 7.19 10.20 -17.43
C ALA A 65 6.99 10.00 -15.92
N LYS A 66 6.22 10.89 -15.29
CA LYS A 66 5.85 10.79 -13.87
C LYS A 66 5.02 9.54 -13.57
N LEU A 67 4.04 9.22 -14.41
CA LEU A 67 3.20 8.02 -14.28
C LEU A 67 4.05 6.74 -14.31
N ALA A 68 5.04 6.66 -15.20
CA ALA A 68 5.95 5.52 -15.25
C ALA A 68 6.77 5.39 -13.96
N ILE A 69 7.20 6.51 -13.36
CA ILE A 69 7.91 6.52 -12.08
C ILE A 69 7.00 6.04 -10.95
N TYR A 70 5.82 6.65 -10.78
CA TYR A 70 4.92 6.30 -9.67
C TYR A 70 4.34 4.90 -9.78
N ARG A 71 4.12 4.38 -11.00
CA ARG A 71 3.74 2.97 -11.18
C ARG A 71 4.84 2.03 -10.69
N LYS A 72 6.10 2.28 -11.09
CA LYS A 72 7.24 1.49 -10.60
C LYS A 72 7.40 1.60 -9.09
N GLU A 73 7.21 2.78 -8.53
CA GLU A 73 7.25 2.99 -7.08
C GLU A 73 6.14 2.20 -6.38
N PHE A 74 4.91 2.25 -6.89
CA PHE A 74 3.78 1.47 -6.36
C PHE A 74 4.07 -0.03 -6.39
N ASP A 75 4.56 -0.54 -7.52
CA ASP A 75 4.91 -1.96 -7.68
C ASP A 75 6.06 -2.38 -6.75
N ALA A 76 6.99 -1.47 -6.44
CA ALA A 76 8.08 -1.71 -5.49
C ALA A 76 7.62 -1.64 -4.02
N LEU A 77 6.63 -0.81 -3.69
CA LEU A 77 6.10 -0.64 -2.34
C LEU A 77 5.13 -1.75 -1.95
N LEU A 78 4.34 -2.28 -2.88
CA LEU A 78 3.39 -3.36 -2.59
C LEU A 78 3.99 -4.60 -1.90
N PRO A 79 5.11 -5.19 -2.39
CA PRO A 79 5.70 -6.34 -1.71
C PRO A 79 6.24 -5.98 -0.31
N GLN A 80 6.73 -4.74 -0.12
CA GLN A 80 7.19 -4.28 1.19
C GLN A 80 6.03 -4.11 2.17
N ALA A 81 4.91 -3.54 1.73
CA ALA A 81 3.70 -3.41 2.51
C ALA A 81 3.13 -4.78 2.91
N ARG A 82 3.16 -5.76 2.00
CA ARG A 82 2.77 -7.15 2.30
C ARG A 82 3.70 -7.79 3.31
N ALA A 83 5.01 -7.63 3.16
CA ALA A 83 5.99 -8.16 4.11
C ALA A 83 5.81 -7.54 5.51
N ALA A 84 5.53 -6.24 5.58
CA ALA A 84 5.23 -5.55 6.83
C ALA A 84 3.94 -6.05 7.48
N GLN A 85 2.89 -6.30 6.69
CA GLN A 85 1.65 -6.91 7.20
C GLN A 85 1.91 -8.30 7.80
N VAL A 86 2.66 -9.16 7.10
CA VAL A 86 3.02 -10.49 7.61
C VAL A 86 3.79 -10.40 8.93
N ALA A 87 4.71 -9.44 9.05
CA ALA A 87 5.43 -9.19 10.29
C ALA A 87 4.50 -8.68 11.41
N ALA A 88 3.54 -7.84 11.09
CA ALA A 88 2.54 -7.32 12.04
C ALA A 88 1.60 -8.44 12.54
N ASP A 89 1.16 -9.34 11.66
CA ASP A 89 0.34 -10.50 12.01
C ASP A 89 1.10 -11.48 12.92
N ALA A 90 2.39 -11.72 12.62
CA ALA A 90 3.26 -12.54 13.46
C ALA A 90 3.47 -11.92 14.85
N ALA A 91 3.65 -10.59 14.92
CA ALA A 91 3.79 -9.87 16.19
C ALA A 91 2.49 -9.85 17.02
N SER A 92 1.34 -9.88 16.34
CA SER A 92 0.02 -9.88 16.98
C SER A 92 -0.38 -11.25 17.55
N GLY A 93 0.45 -12.28 17.38
CA GLY A 93 0.19 -13.62 17.92
C GLY A 93 -0.93 -14.37 17.21
N THR A 94 -1.40 -13.88 16.07
CA THR A 94 -2.32 -14.60 15.19
C THR A 94 -1.54 -15.68 14.46
N ALA A 95 -1.14 -16.72 15.19
CA ALA A 95 -0.66 -17.94 14.57
C ALA A 95 -1.79 -18.47 13.66
N PRO A 96 -1.50 -18.93 12.43
CA PRO A 96 -2.46 -19.78 11.75
C PRO A 96 -2.68 -20.97 12.69
N SER A 97 -3.92 -21.19 13.09
CA SER A 97 -4.35 -22.39 13.83
C SER A 97 -4.27 -23.59 12.87
N GLY A 98 -3.06 -23.88 12.38
CA GLY A 98 -2.68 -25.06 11.65
C GLY A 98 -1.93 -25.95 12.64
N GLY A 99 -2.68 -26.84 13.28
CA GLY A 99 -2.15 -27.75 14.27
C GLY A 99 -0.94 -28.54 13.75
N SER A 100 0.11 -28.57 14.57
CA SER A 100 0.86 -29.79 14.80
C SER A 100 1.51 -29.66 16.18
N SER A 101 0.87 -30.35 17.12
CA SER A 101 1.40 -30.71 18.42
C SER A 101 2.73 -31.46 18.26
N TRP A 102 3.85 -30.76 18.49
CA TRP A 102 5.16 -31.40 18.73
C TRP A 102 5.72 -31.10 20.12
N ALA A 103 4.91 -30.47 20.99
CA ALA A 103 5.26 -30.24 22.38
C ALA A 103 5.26 -31.55 23.18
N SER A 104 6.47 -31.99 23.52
CA SER A 104 6.85 -32.72 24.73
C SER A 104 6.16 -34.06 25.03
N VAL A 105 6.73 -35.14 24.50
CA VAL A 105 6.73 -36.43 25.19
C VAL A 105 8.06 -36.56 25.92
N GLU A 106 8.13 -36.09 27.17
CA GLU A 106 9.16 -36.56 28.10
C GLU A 106 8.86 -38.03 28.40
N LEU A 107 9.64 -38.92 27.77
CA LEU A 107 9.61 -40.34 28.06
C LEU A 107 10.39 -40.60 29.36
N THR A 108 9.81 -40.27 30.51
CA THR A 108 10.23 -40.86 31.78
C THR A 108 9.27 -42.00 32.11
N ARG A 109 9.76 -43.24 32.02
CA ARG A 109 9.15 -44.38 32.69
C ARG A 109 10.23 -45.07 33.51
N SER A 110 9.87 -45.16 34.79
CA SER A 110 10.53 -45.74 35.96
C SER A 110 10.95 -47.19 35.78
#